data_AF-A0A158IWW5-F1
#
_entry.id   AF-A0A158IWW5-F1
#
_cell.length_a   1.000
_cell.length_b   1.000
_cell.length_c   1.000
_cell.angle_alpha   90.00
_cell.angle_beta   90.00
_cell.angle_gamma   90.00
#
_symmetry.space_group_name_H-M   'P 1'
#
loop_
_entity.id
_entity.type
_entity.pdbx_description
1 polymer ?
#
loop_
_entity_poly.entity_id
_entity_poly.type
_entity_poly.pdbx_seq_one_letter_code
_entity_poly.pdbx_strand_id
1 'polypeptide(L)'
;MTLALNHALRRIFTAAQYSRGSHCADGPADAAYESGKHALADVEDDWYSEAINFRFLANGVWHRGLITYEALEIRQSHCGFLDSPLAVFLYCATEIRLTAAGEYRLRQREPIVLVH
;
A
#
# COMPACT_ATOMS: atom_id res chain seq x y z
N MET A 1 9.71 19.75 24.32
CA MET A 1 10.84 19.15 23.58
C MET A 1 10.29 18.48 22.34
N THR A 2 9.91 19.26 21.33
CA THR A 2 8.95 18.78 20.29
C THR A 2 9.23 19.41 18.92
N LEU A 3 10.52 19.54 18.56
CA LEU A 3 10.92 20.12 17.26
C LEU A 3 11.97 19.29 16.49
N ALA A 4 12.57 18.28 17.12
CA ALA A 4 13.59 17.45 16.46
C ALA A 4 13.00 16.34 15.57
N LEU A 5 11.77 15.88 15.84
CA LEU A 5 11.19 14.74 15.12
C LEU A 5 10.71 15.10 13.69
N ASN A 6 10.23 16.33 13.49
CA ASN A 6 9.74 16.78 12.19
C ASN A 6 10.85 17.02 11.16
N HIS A 7 12.09 17.22 11.61
CA HIS A 7 13.23 17.43 10.70
C HIS A 7 13.82 16.10 10.18
N ALA A 8 13.65 14.99 10.91
CA ALA A 8 14.12 13.68 10.48
C ALA A 8 13.24 13.11 9.34
N LEU A 9 11.93 13.33 9.40
CA LEU A 9 11.00 12.87 8.36
C LEU A 9 11.14 13.63 7.03
N ARG A 10 11.48 14.93 7.06
CA ARG A 10 11.70 15.70 5.82
C ARG A 10 12.96 15.31 5.05
N ARG A 11 14.02 14.83 5.72
CA ARG A 11 15.28 14.45 5.04
C ARG A 11 15.20 13.11 4.31
N ILE A 12 14.34 12.18 4.75
CA ILE A 12 14.15 10.91 4.04
C ILE A 12 13.45 11.15 2.69
N PHE A 13 12.54 12.12 2.61
CA PHE A 13 11.80 12.42 1.37
C PHE A 13 12.59 13.20 0.31
N THR A 14 13.73 13.83 0.64
CA THR A 14 14.46 14.68 -0.33
C THR A 14 15.52 13.94 -1.15
N ALA A 15 15.85 12.69 -0.82
CA ALA A 15 16.82 11.91 -1.58
C ALA A 15 16.25 11.25 -2.86
N ALA A 16 14.93 11.30 -3.06
CA ALA A 16 14.25 10.57 -4.14
C ALA A 16 14.03 11.38 -5.43
N GLN A 17 14.49 12.63 -5.51
CA GLN A 17 14.16 13.51 -6.64
C GLN A 17 15.39 14.17 -7.26
N TYR A 18 16.32 13.41 -7.83
CA TYR A 18 17.17 13.92 -8.91
C TYR A 18 17.71 12.77 -9.78
N SER A 19 16.99 12.42 -10.83
CA SER A 19 17.59 12.03 -12.11
C SER A 19 16.57 12.21 -13.23
N ARG A 20 16.47 13.45 -13.73
CA ARG A 20 15.95 13.71 -15.07
C ARG A 20 16.94 13.09 -16.06
N GLY A 21 16.52 12.02 -16.72
CA GLY A 21 17.18 11.45 -17.89
C GLY A 21 16.12 11.10 -18.92
N SER A 22 15.99 11.96 -19.92
CA SER A 22 15.28 11.64 -21.16
C SER A 22 15.99 10.48 -21.85
N HIS A 23 15.31 9.34 -22.01
CA HIS A 23 15.39 8.46 -23.17
C HIS A 23 14.52 7.22 -22.96
N CYS A 24 13.91 6.73 -24.03
CA CYS A 24 13.34 5.40 -24.10
C CYS A 24 14.41 4.35 -23.72
N ALA A 25 13.96 3.24 -23.12
CA ALA A 25 14.69 2.02 -22.74
C ALA A 25 15.06 1.86 -21.24
N ASP A 26 14.54 0.77 -20.67
CA ASP A 26 15.04 -0.07 -19.57
C ASP A 26 15.28 0.52 -18.16
N GLY A 27 14.33 0.24 -17.24
CA GLY A 27 14.56 -0.02 -15.80
C GLY A 27 14.92 1.17 -14.87
N PRO A 28 14.39 1.19 -13.63
CA PRO A 28 14.94 0.27 -12.64
C PRO A 28 13.86 -0.59 -11.98
N ALA A 29 13.86 -1.86 -12.39
CA ALA A 29 13.34 -2.96 -11.59
C ALA A 29 14.18 -3.21 -10.30
N ASP A 30 15.22 -2.42 -10.05
CA ASP A 30 16.23 -2.69 -9.01
C ASP A 30 15.87 -2.19 -7.61
N ALA A 31 14.80 -1.40 -7.43
CA ALA A 31 14.24 -1.19 -6.09
C ALA A 31 13.19 -2.26 -5.71
N ALA A 32 12.79 -3.10 -6.68
CA ALA A 32 11.74 -4.11 -6.51
C ALA A 32 12.28 -5.54 -6.31
N TYR A 33 13.58 -5.77 -6.45
CA TYR A 33 14.15 -7.13 -6.51
C TYR A 33 14.38 -7.78 -5.13
N GLU A 34 14.65 -7.02 -4.07
CA GLU A 34 14.99 -7.56 -2.73
C GLU A 34 13.77 -7.85 -1.80
N SER A 35 12.53 -7.54 -2.20
CA SER A 35 11.31 -7.81 -1.39
C SER A 35 10.20 -8.53 -2.17
N GLY A 36 10.57 -9.24 -3.24
CA GLY A 36 9.67 -9.79 -4.27
C GLY A 36 8.66 -10.86 -3.86
N LYS A 37 8.42 -11.13 -2.57
CA LYS A 37 7.34 -12.05 -2.14
C LYS A 37 6.12 -11.33 -1.56
N HIS A 38 6.23 -10.07 -1.15
CA HIS A 38 5.22 -9.42 -0.30
C HIS A 38 5.04 -7.92 -0.60
N ALA A 39 5.19 -7.50 -1.85
CA ALA A 39 5.11 -6.09 -2.24
C ALA A 39 3.66 -5.58 -2.40
N LEU A 40 3.44 -4.34 -1.94
CA LEU A 40 2.32 -3.48 -2.29
C LEU A 40 2.81 -2.35 -3.20
N ALA A 41 1.99 -1.93 -4.14
CA ALA A 41 2.25 -0.83 -5.06
C ALA A 41 0.96 -0.05 -5.34
N ASP A 42 1.08 1.12 -5.95
CA ASP A 42 -0.05 1.92 -6.45
C ASP A 42 -1.18 2.07 -5.41
N VAL A 43 -0.82 2.46 -4.17
CA VAL A 43 -1.76 2.69 -3.07
C VAL A 43 -2.38 4.07 -3.24
N GLU A 44 -3.70 4.11 -3.42
CA GLU A 44 -4.47 5.32 -3.66
C GLU A 44 -5.70 5.35 -2.75
N ASP A 45 -5.88 6.47 -2.06
CA ASP A 45 -7.07 6.74 -1.26
C ASP A 45 -8.18 7.30 -2.16
N ASP A 46 -9.16 6.47 -2.49
CA ASP A 46 -10.33 6.84 -3.28
C ASP A 46 -11.48 7.20 -2.34
N TRP A 47 -11.47 8.46 -1.92
CA TRP A 47 -12.47 9.05 -1.03
C TRP A 47 -13.88 9.07 -1.64
N TYR A 48 -14.02 9.02 -2.97
CA TYR A 48 -15.33 8.98 -3.61
C TYR A 48 -15.99 7.61 -3.42
N SER A 49 -15.18 6.55 -3.49
CA SER A 49 -15.64 5.17 -3.27
C SER A 49 -15.53 4.71 -1.81
N GLU A 50 -15.11 5.59 -0.90
CA GLU A 50 -14.82 5.30 0.51
C GLU A 50 -13.93 4.06 0.68
N ALA A 51 -12.87 3.98 -0.13
CA ALA A 51 -12.01 2.82 -0.18
C ALA A 51 -10.56 3.16 -0.55
N ILE A 52 -9.64 2.29 -0.16
CA ILE A 52 -8.25 2.33 -0.60
C ILE A 52 -8.05 1.31 -1.71
N ASN A 53 -7.66 1.83 -2.87
CA ASN A 53 -7.21 1.03 -4.00
C ASN A 53 -5.72 0.73 -3.82
N PHE A 54 -5.32 -0.50 -4.11
CA PHE A 54 -3.92 -0.88 -4.07
C PHE A 54 -3.64 -2.00 -5.05
N ARG A 55 -2.36 -2.19 -5.38
CA ARG A 55 -1.88 -3.37 -6.08
C ARG A 55 -1.02 -4.21 -5.18
N PHE A 56 -1.17 -5.52 -5.29
CA PHE A 56 -0.38 -6.47 -4.53
C PHE A 56 0.16 -7.56 -5.43
N LEU A 57 1.33 -8.07 -5.08
CA LEU A 57 1.93 -9.21 -5.77
C LEU A 57 1.43 -10.52 -5.15
N ALA A 58 0.82 -11.39 -5.97
CA ALA A 58 0.51 -12.77 -5.59
C ALA A 58 0.92 -13.71 -6.73
N ASN A 59 1.63 -14.79 -6.38
CA ASN A 59 2.13 -15.78 -7.34
C ASN A 59 2.92 -15.17 -8.53
N GLY A 60 3.64 -14.06 -8.29
CA GLY A 60 4.41 -13.36 -9.33
C GLY A 60 3.59 -12.47 -10.26
N VAL A 61 2.29 -12.31 -10.02
CA VAL A 61 1.39 -11.45 -10.81
C VAL A 61 0.86 -10.31 -9.94
N TRP A 62 0.74 -9.13 -10.53
CA TRP A 62 0.19 -7.95 -9.87
C TRP A 62 -1.33 -7.94 -9.99
N HIS A 63 -2.01 -7.93 -8.86
CA HIS A 63 -3.47 -7.94 -8.75
C HIS A 63 -3.97 -6.62 -8.16
N ARG A 64 -5.19 -6.23 -8.53
CA ARG A 64 -5.88 -5.08 -7.92
C ARG A 64 -6.66 -5.52 -6.68
N GLY A 65 -6.37 -4.86 -5.57
CA GLY A 65 -7.12 -4.95 -4.33
C GLY A 65 -7.88 -3.65 -4.04
N LEU A 66 -8.97 -3.78 -3.32
CA LEU A 66 -9.76 -2.68 -2.79
C LEU A 66 -10.17 -3.03 -1.37
N ILE A 67 -9.99 -2.11 -0.43
CA ILE A 67 -10.46 -2.27 0.95
C ILE A 67 -11.28 -1.04 1.34
N THR A 68 -12.49 -1.26 1.85
CA THR A 68 -13.40 -0.17 2.24
C THR A 68 -12.97 0.46 3.55
N TYR A 69 -13.40 1.70 3.79
CA TYR A 69 -13.19 2.38 5.07
C TYR A 69 -13.81 1.61 6.23
N GLU A 70 -15.01 1.06 6.07
CA GLU A 70 -15.66 0.19 7.06
C GLU A 70 -14.76 -1.02 7.44
N ALA A 71 -14.17 -1.69 6.44
CA ALA A 71 -13.26 -2.81 6.68
C ALA A 71 -11.94 -2.36 7.34
N LEU A 72 -11.53 -1.10 7.17
CA LEU A 72 -10.38 -0.50 7.85
C LEU A 72 -10.72 -0.07 9.28
N GLU A 73 -11.90 0.46 9.56
CA GLU A 73 -12.35 0.86 10.90
C GLU A 73 -12.35 -0.33 11.86
N ILE A 74 -12.78 -1.49 11.37
CA ILE A 74 -12.76 -2.72 12.19
C ILE A 74 -11.32 -3.10 12.54
N ARG A 75 -10.35 -2.86 11.64
CA ARG A 75 -8.92 -3.08 11.91
C ARG A 75 -8.33 -1.98 12.80
N GLN A 76 -8.79 -0.74 12.67
CA GLN A 76 -8.39 0.41 13.50
C GLN A 76 -8.68 0.16 14.98
N SER A 77 -9.79 -0.52 15.31
CA SER A 77 -10.13 -0.88 16.69
C SER A 77 -9.03 -1.68 17.41
N HIS A 78 -8.15 -2.36 16.65
CA HIS A 78 -7.01 -3.10 17.16
C HIS A 78 -5.67 -2.31 17.12
N CYS A 79 -5.65 -1.13 16.49
CA CYS A 79 -4.43 -0.40 16.13
C CYS A 79 -4.29 1.00 16.78
N GLY A 80 -5.31 1.47 17.50
CA GLY A 80 -5.31 2.75 18.24
C GLY A 80 -5.87 3.94 17.44
N PHE A 81 -5.57 5.17 17.89
CA PHE A 81 -6.10 6.43 17.33
C PHE A 81 -5.39 6.88 16.04
N LEU A 82 -5.50 6.10 14.96
CA LEU A 82 -5.05 6.54 13.64
C LEU A 82 -6.20 7.28 12.94
N ASP A 83 -6.15 8.61 12.84
CA ASP A 83 -7.27 9.43 12.34
C ASP A 83 -7.49 9.40 10.82
N SER A 84 -6.80 8.54 10.08
CA SER A 84 -6.88 8.47 8.61
C SER A 84 -6.99 7.03 8.11
N PRO A 85 -7.93 6.71 7.20
CA PRO A 85 -8.02 5.40 6.57
C PRO A 85 -6.70 4.96 5.92
N LEU A 86 -5.98 5.88 5.29
CA LEU A 86 -4.68 5.60 4.68
C LEU A 86 -3.62 5.25 5.72
N ALA A 87 -3.63 5.91 6.88
CA ALA A 87 -2.70 5.58 7.97
C ALA A 87 -3.00 4.18 8.54
N VAL A 88 -4.28 3.83 8.72
CA VAL A 88 -4.69 2.49 9.15
C VAL A 88 -4.28 1.45 8.12
N PHE A 89 -4.51 1.71 6.83
CA PHE A 89 -4.08 0.83 5.76
C PHE A 89 -2.57 0.60 5.77
N LEU A 90 -1.76 1.66 5.87
CA LEU A 90 -0.30 1.55 5.87
C LEU A 90 0.20 0.78 7.10
N TYR A 91 -0.44 0.97 8.26
CA TYR A 91 -0.13 0.21 9.46
C TYR A 91 -0.46 -1.29 9.32
N CYS A 92 -1.63 -1.60 8.73
CA CYS A 92 -2.10 -2.97 8.51
C CYS A 92 -1.68 -3.57 7.16
N ALA A 93 -0.78 -2.91 6.42
CA ALA A 93 -0.53 -3.18 5.00
C ALA A 93 -0.14 -4.64 4.72
N THR A 94 0.71 -5.22 5.58
CA THR A 94 1.13 -6.62 5.48
C THR A 94 -0.03 -7.59 5.67
N GLU A 95 -0.90 -7.33 6.64
CA GLU A 95 -2.07 -8.18 6.93
C GLU A 95 -3.09 -8.09 5.79
N ILE A 96 -3.43 -6.87 5.38
CA ILE A 96 -4.37 -6.60 4.27
C ILE A 96 -3.92 -7.31 3.00
N ARG A 97 -2.62 -7.26 2.69
CA ARG A 97 -2.03 -7.98 1.55
C ARG A 97 -2.20 -9.50 1.67
N LEU A 98 -1.95 -10.07 2.85
CA LEU A 98 -2.11 -11.51 3.07
C LEU A 98 -3.57 -11.92 2.91
N THR A 99 -4.51 -11.13 3.43
CA THR A 99 -5.95 -11.35 3.24
C THR A 99 -6.32 -11.28 1.77
N ALA A 100 -5.88 -10.25 1.04
CA ALA A 100 -6.16 -10.11 -0.39
C ALA A 100 -5.59 -11.28 -1.22
N ALA A 101 -4.37 -11.73 -0.91
CA ALA A 101 -3.77 -12.89 -1.56
C ALA A 101 -4.52 -14.20 -1.24
N GLY A 102 -5.04 -14.33 -0.01
CA GLY A 102 -5.90 -15.44 0.40
C GLY A 102 -7.22 -15.46 -0.38
N GLU A 103 -7.91 -14.32 -0.43
CA GLU A 103 -9.16 -14.16 -1.18
C GLU A 103 -8.97 -14.41 -2.69
N TYR A 104 -7.86 -13.95 -3.26
CA TYR A 104 -7.52 -14.25 -4.66
C TYR A 104 -7.39 -15.75 -4.90
N ARG A 105 -6.70 -16.49 -4.02
CA ARG A 105 -6.56 -17.95 -4.15
C ARG A 105 -7.90 -18.67 -4.11
N LEU A 106 -8.85 -18.16 -3.32
CA LEU A 106 -10.17 -18.76 -3.16
C LEU A 106 -11.11 -18.42 -4.33
N ARG A 107 -11.12 -17.16 -4.78
CA ARG A 107 -12.15 -16.64 -5.68
C ARG A 107 -11.69 -16.45 -7.13
N GLN A 108 -10.37 -16.29 -7.36
CA GLN A 108 -9.77 -16.04 -8.68
C GLN A 108 -10.49 -14.94 -9.50
N ARG A 109 -10.91 -13.85 -8.82
CA ARG A 109 -11.65 -12.73 -9.43
C ARG A 109 -10.96 -11.40 -9.14
N GLU A 110 -11.16 -10.43 -10.01
CA GLU A 110 -10.62 -9.07 -9.85
C GLU A 110 -11.71 -8.00 -10.04
N PRO A 111 -11.66 -6.88 -9.31
CA PRO A 111 -10.74 -6.60 -8.19
C PRO A 111 -11.05 -7.45 -6.96
N ILE A 112 -10.05 -7.70 -6.12
CA ILE A 112 -10.25 -8.34 -4.82
C ILE A 112 -10.78 -7.30 -3.85
N VAL A 113 -12.08 -7.39 -3.56
CA VAL A 113 -12.74 -6.50 -2.61
C VAL A 113 -12.71 -7.13 -1.23
N LEU A 114 -12.02 -6.45 -0.31
CA LEU A 114 -12.00 -6.78 1.10
C LEU A 114 -13.12 -6.00 1.78
N VAL A 115 -14.25 -6.68 1.95
CA VAL A 115 -15.36 -6.29 2.84
C VAL A 115 -15.28 -7.15 4.10
N HIS A 116 -15.73 -6.62 5.22
CA HIS A 116 -15.89 -7.40 6.44
C HIS A 116 -17.08 -8.36 6.34
#